data_AF-A0A401P5P4-F1
#
_entry.id   AF-A0A401P5P4-F1
#
_cell.length_a   1.000
_cell.length_b   1.000
_cell.length_c   1.000
_cell.angle_alpha   90.00
_cell.angle_beta   90.00
_cell.angle_gamma   90.00
#
_symmetry.space_group_name_H-M   'P 1'
#
loop_
_entity.id
_entity.type
_entity.pdbx_description
1 polymer ?
#
loop_
_entity_poly.entity_id
_entity_poly.type
_entity_poly.pdbx_seq_one_letter_code
_entity_poly.pdbx_strand_id
1 'polypeptide(L)'
;MKRQNVRTLALIVCTFTYLLVGAAVFDALESKQETSEKKSLEERRLELMSKYNLSEKNYEELELVVLKLKPHKAGVQWKFAGSFYFAITVITTIGKYFPPVLQTCTFLSAFV
;
A
#
# COMPACT_ATOMS: atom_id res chain seq x y z
N MET A 1 -31.35 0.64 -30.78
CA MET A 1 -30.90 0.95 -29.40
C MET A 1 -30.77 2.46 -29.24
N LYS A 2 -31.25 3.04 -28.12
CA LYS A 2 -31.11 4.48 -27.87
C LYS A 2 -29.62 4.88 -27.90
N ARG A 3 -29.30 6.01 -28.54
CA ARG A 3 -27.92 6.52 -28.73
C ARG A 3 -27.15 6.66 -27.42
N GLN A 4 -27.86 6.83 -26.30
CA GLN A 4 -27.32 6.88 -24.93
C GLN A 4 -26.77 5.52 -24.47
N ASN A 5 -27.48 4.42 -24.72
CA ASN A 5 -27.06 3.08 -24.29
C ASN A 5 -25.80 2.62 -25.03
N VAL A 6 -25.67 3.00 -26.30
CA VAL A 6 -24.47 2.72 -27.11
C VAL A 6 -23.26 3.47 -26.57
N ARG A 7 -23.42 4.74 -26.14
CA ARG A 7 -22.35 5.53 -25.52
C ARG A 7 -21.89 4.92 -24.19
N THR A 8 -22.83 4.54 -23.33
CA THR A 8 -22.50 3.90 -22.05
C THR A 8 -21.78 2.57 -22.25
N LEU A 9 -22.27 1.73 -23.17
CA LEU A 9 -21.64 0.45 -23.48
C LEU A 9 -20.22 0.63 -24.04
N ALA A 10 -20.03 1.61 -24.94
CA ALA A 10 -18.71 1.92 -25.49
C ALA A 10 -17.72 2.40 -24.40
N LEU A 11 -18.16 3.22 -23.46
CA LEU A 11 -17.32 3.67 -22.34
C LEU A 11 -16.94 2.52 -21.41
N ILE A 12 -17.87 1.61 -21.12
CA ILE A 12 -17.59 0.41 -20.32
C ILE A 12 -16.52 -0.44 -21.01
N VAL A 13 -16.71 -0.75 -22.30
CA VAL A 13 -15.75 -1.56 -23.06
C VAL A 13 -14.38 -0.88 -23.12
N CYS A 14 -14.33 0.43 -23.39
CA CYS A 14 -13.09 1.19 -23.42
C CYS A 14 -12.37 1.23 -22.06
N THR A 15 -13.12 1.32 -20.96
CA THR A 15 -12.54 1.30 -19.61
C THR A 15 -11.96 -0.08 -19.30
N PHE A 16 -12.68 -1.15 -19.65
CA PHE A 16 -12.17 -2.51 -19.47
C PHE A 16 -10.91 -2.76 -20.30
N THR A 17 -10.88 -2.35 -21.57
CA THR A 17 -9.67 -2.51 -22.40
C THR A 17 -8.50 -1.68 -21.85
N TYR A 18 -8.74 -0.47 -21.36
CA TYR A 18 -7.72 0.33 -20.69
C TYR A 18 -7.14 -0.36 -19.45
N LEU A 19 -7.99 -0.95 -18.61
CA LEU A 19 -7.54 -1.70 -17.42
C LEU A 19 -6.73 -2.94 -17.81
N LEU A 20 -7.15 -3.68 -18.83
CA LEU A 20 -6.42 -4.88 -19.30
C LEU A 20 -5.05 -4.53 -19.87
N VAL A 21 -4.97 -3.47 -20.69
CA VAL A 21 -3.69 -2.98 -21.22
C VAL A 21 -2.79 -2.49 -20.08
N GLY A 22 -3.35 -1.70 -19.15
CA GLY A 22 -2.61 -1.25 -17.96
C GLY A 22 -2.05 -2.43 -17.15
N ALA A 23 -2.87 -3.45 -16.88
CA ALA A 23 -2.44 -4.65 -16.17
C ALA A 23 -1.30 -5.39 -16.89
N ALA A 24 -1.39 -5.56 -18.22
CA ALA A 24 -0.35 -6.20 -19.00
C ALA A 24 0.97 -5.39 -19.01
N VAL A 25 0.88 -4.06 -19.08
CA VAL A 25 2.04 -3.17 -19.00
C VAL A 25 2.68 -3.23 -17.62
N PHE A 26 1.89 -3.13 -16.54
CA PHE A 26 2.42 -3.24 -15.18
C PHE A 26 3.04 -4.62 -14.92
N ASP A 27 2.42 -5.70 -15.38
CA ASP A 27 2.99 -7.04 -15.27
C ASP A 27 4.33 -7.16 -16.01
N ALA A 28 4.42 -6.65 -17.24
CA ALA A 28 5.66 -6.70 -18.01
C ALA A 28 6.81 -5.86 -17.39
N LEU A 29 6.47 -4.73 -16.76
CA LEU A 29 7.45 -3.79 -16.20
C LEU A 29 7.88 -4.18 -14.77
N GLU A 30 6.93 -4.51 -13.89
CA GLU A 30 7.19 -4.64 -12.45
C GLU A 30 7.43 -6.09 -12.01
N SER A 31 6.92 -7.10 -12.72
CA SER A 31 6.96 -8.51 -12.24
C SER A 31 8.39 -9.04 -12.02
N LYS A 32 9.31 -8.71 -12.93
CA LYS A 32 10.71 -9.15 -12.85
C LYS A 32 11.44 -8.49 -11.69
N GLN A 33 11.21 -7.19 -11.50
CA GLN A 33 11.81 -6.43 -10.42
C GLN A 33 11.28 -6.92 -9.07
N GLU A 34 9.97 -7.09 -8.92
CA GLU A 34 9.35 -7.60 -7.70
C GLU A 34 9.89 -8.99 -7.32
N THR A 35 10.03 -9.90 -8.29
CA THR A 35 10.55 -11.25 -8.05
C THR A 35 12.02 -11.22 -7.61
N SER A 36 12.84 -10.39 -8.26
CA SER A 36 14.26 -10.24 -7.90
C SER A 36 14.43 -9.61 -6.52
N GLU A 37 13.66 -8.57 -6.22
CA GLU A 37 13.67 -7.91 -4.91
C GLU A 37 13.23 -8.88 -3.81
N LYS A 38 12.13 -9.63 -4.01
CA LYS A 38 11.68 -10.68 -3.09
C LYS A 38 12.80 -11.69 -2.80
N LYS A 39 13.47 -12.19 -3.84
CA LYS A 39 14.58 -13.14 -3.67
C LYS A 39 15.74 -12.54 -2.87
N SER A 40 16.14 -11.30 -3.17
CA SER A 40 17.22 -10.62 -2.44
C SER A 40 16.88 -10.37 -0.96
N LEU A 41 15.60 -10.08 -0.67
CA LEU A 41 15.11 -9.90 0.70
C LEU A 41 15.09 -11.21 1.47
N GLU A 42 14.70 -12.32 0.84
CA GLU A 42 14.74 -13.66 1.45
C GLU A 42 16.18 -14.11 1.72
N GLU A 43 17.11 -13.88 0.79
CA GLU A 43 18.53 -14.14 1.02
C GLU A 43 19.06 -13.34 2.22
N ARG A 44 18.72 -12.05 2.28
CA ARG A 44 19.11 -11.19 3.40
C ARG A 44 18.47 -11.61 4.72
N ARG A 45 17.23 -12.09 4.70
CA ARG A 45 16.54 -12.65 5.86
C ARG A 45 17.29 -13.86 6.39
N LEU A 46 17.64 -14.81 5.52
CA LEU A 46 18.39 -16.02 5.90
C LEU A 46 19.78 -15.68 6.45
N GLU A 47 20.49 -14.74 5.83
CA GLU A 47 21.78 -14.23 6.34
C GLU A 47 21.65 -13.69 7.77
N LEU A 48 20.62 -12.89 8.04
CA LEU A 48 20.38 -12.31 9.37
C LEU A 48 19.99 -13.37 10.39
N MET A 49 19.11 -14.31 10.01
CA MET A 49 18.70 -15.40 10.88
C MET A 49 19.90 -16.27 11.28
N SER A 50 20.78 -16.60 10.32
CA SER A 50 22.01 -17.34 10.58
C SER A 50 22.99 -16.55 11.45
N LYS A 51 23.26 -15.28 11.10
CA LYS A 51 24.22 -14.43 11.82
C LYS A 51 23.88 -14.21 13.29
N TYR A 52 22.59 -14.13 13.62
CA TYR A 52 22.11 -13.89 14.99
C TYR A 52 21.53 -15.15 15.65
N ASN A 53 21.65 -16.33 15.03
CA ASN A 53 21.08 -17.59 15.51
C ASN A 53 19.58 -17.47 15.89
N LEU A 54 18.81 -16.78 15.06
CA LEU A 54 17.39 -16.58 15.29
C LEU A 54 16.58 -17.79 14.83
N SER A 55 15.68 -18.27 15.70
CA SER A 55 14.60 -19.16 15.29
C SER A 55 13.59 -18.41 14.42
N GLU A 56 12.86 -19.12 13.56
CA GLU A 56 11.82 -18.57 12.70
C GLU A 56 10.78 -17.76 13.49
N LYS A 57 10.33 -18.29 14.65
CA LYS A 57 9.39 -17.59 15.55
C LYS A 57 9.93 -16.27 16.08
N ASN A 58 11.22 -16.24 16.46
CA ASN A 58 11.84 -15.03 16.99
C ASN A 58 12.00 -13.95 15.90
N TYR A 59 12.24 -14.38 14.65
CA TYR A 59 12.30 -13.47 13.52
C TYR A 59 10.92 -12.88 13.21
N GLU A 60 9.85 -13.70 13.22
CA GLU A 60 8.47 -13.23 13.03
C GLU A 60 8.05 -12.21 14.12
N GLU A 61 8.39 -12.48 15.38
CA GLU A 61 8.14 -11.53 16.47
C GLU A 61 8.88 -10.21 16.24
N LEU A 62 10.16 -10.27 15.84
CA LEU A 62 10.96 -9.09 15.53
C LEU A 62 10.36 -8.30 14.36
N GLU A 63 9.96 -8.98 13.29
CA GLU A 63 9.32 -8.37 12.12
C GLU A 63 8.03 -7.65 12.53
N LEU A 64 7.20 -8.29 13.35
CA LEU A 64 5.96 -7.71 13.87
C LEU A 64 6.22 -6.45 14.71
N VAL A 65 7.23 -6.47 15.57
CA VAL A 65 7.64 -5.29 16.35
C VAL A 65 8.12 -4.17 15.42
N VAL A 66 8.95 -4.47 14.42
CA VAL A 66 9.45 -3.49 13.45
C VAL A 66 8.31 -2.88 12.63
N LEU A 67 7.35 -3.69 12.18
CA LEU A 67 6.16 -3.23 11.45
C LEU A 67 5.31 -2.28 12.30
N LYS A 68 5.08 -2.61 13.57
CA LYS A 68 4.36 -1.73 14.52
C LYS A 68 5.12 -0.43 14.82
N LEU A 69 6.44 -0.45 14.81
CA LEU A 69 7.27 0.73 15.04
C LEU A 69 7.40 1.65 13.82
N LYS A 70 7.12 1.16 12.60
CA LYS A 70 7.20 1.95 11.36
C LYS A 70 6.49 3.32 11.43
N PRO A 71 5.23 3.46 11.91
CA PRO A 71 4.59 4.76 12.07
C PRO A 71 5.29 5.66 13.11
N HIS A 72 5.86 5.07 14.15
CA HIS A 72 6.55 5.80 15.22
C HIS A 72 7.94 6.32 14.80
N LYS A 73 8.55 5.77 13.74
CA LYS A 73 9.87 6.23 13.23
C LYS A 73 9.85 7.65 12.67
N ALA A 74 8.70 8.13 12.19
CA ALA A 74 8.56 9.49 11.66
C ALA A 74 8.37 10.56 12.76
N GLY A 75 8.55 10.19 14.04
CA GLY A 75 8.36 11.09 15.18
C GLY A 75 6.91 11.14 15.67
N VAL A 76 6.56 12.20 16.43
CA VAL A 76 5.19 12.36 16.95
C VAL A 76 4.26 12.84 15.85
N GLN A 77 3.69 11.91 15.10
CA GLN A 77 2.81 12.21 13.98
C GLN A 77 1.43 12.76 14.39
N TRP A 78 0.97 12.54 15.63
CA TRP A 78 -0.37 12.96 16.11
C TRP A 78 -0.35 14.24 16.97
N LYS A 79 0.37 15.27 16.51
CA LYS A 79 0.22 16.65 17.02
C LYS A 79 -0.64 17.47 16.06
N PHE A 80 -1.04 18.68 16.46
CA PHE A 80 -1.90 19.56 15.66
C PHE A 80 -1.51 19.66 14.18
N ALA A 81 -0.22 19.82 13.86
CA ALA A 81 0.26 19.88 12.48
C ALA A 81 0.05 18.59 11.69
N GLY A 82 0.27 17.42 12.30
CA GLY A 82 0.04 16.12 11.66
C GLY A 82 -1.43 15.79 11.49
N SER A 83 -2.27 16.15 12.48
CA SER A 83 -3.73 16.04 12.38
C SER A 83 -4.31 16.96 11.31
N PHE A 84 -3.78 18.17 11.17
CA PHE A 84 -4.19 19.13 10.14
C PHE A 84 -3.78 18.65 8.73
N TYR A 85 -2.55 18.16 8.57
CA TYR A 85 -2.10 17.55 7.30
C TYR A 85 -2.96 16.34 6.91
N PHE A 86 -3.31 15.48 7.87
CA PHE A 86 -4.21 14.35 7.66
C PHE A 86 -5.62 14.80 7.23
N ALA A 87 -6.17 15.85 7.83
CA ALA A 87 -7.47 16.39 7.42
C ALA A 87 -7.44 16.90 5.96
N ILE A 88 -6.35 17.57 5.54
CA ILE A 88 -6.17 18.02 4.15
C ILE A 88 -6.16 16.81 3.21
N THR A 89 -5.37 15.76 3.50
CA THR A 89 -5.25 14.61 2.60
C THR A 89 -6.54 13.80 2.47
N VAL A 90 -7.41 13.82 3.48
CA VAL A 90 -8.77 13.24 3.44
C VAL A 90 -9.68 14.09 2.54
N ILE A 91 -9.74 15.40 2.74
CA ILE A 91 -10.59 16.30 1.94
C ILE A 91 -10.17 16.31 0.46
N THR A 92 -8.87 16.24 0.18
CA THR A 92 -8.34 16.23 -1.19
C THR A 92 -8.34 14.84 -1.83
N THR A 93 -8.89 13.80 -1.19
CA THR A 93 -8.95 12.41 -1.69
C THR A 93 -7.58 11.75 -1.96
N ILE A 94 -6.50 12.29 -1.38
CA ILE A 94 -5.14 11.75 -1.53
C ILE A 94 -4.95 10.52 -0.63
N GLY A 95 -5.44 10.59 0.62
CA GLY A 95 -5.80 9.52 1.55
C GLY A 95 -4.80 8.42 1.96
N LYS A 96 -3.79 8.06 1.17
CA LYS A 96 -3.07 6.77 1.33
C LYS A 96 -1.74 6.80 2.09
N TYR A 97 -1.15 7.97 2.29
CA TYR A 97 0.23 8.05 2.81
C TYR A 97 0.35 7.94 4.34
N PHE A 98 -0.78 7.95 5.06
CA PHE A 98 -0.78 8.00 6.50
C PHE A 98 -1.70 6.92 7.08
N PRO A 99 -1.17 5.74 7.44
CA PRO A 99 -1.99 4.68 8.03
C PRO A 99 -2.55 5.18 9.37
N PRO A 100 -3.88 5.27 9.54
CA PRO A 100 -4.48 5.71 10.79
C PRO A 100 -4.12 4.74 11.93
N VAL A 101 -3.44 5.26 12.96
CA VAL A 101 -3.05 4.50 14.16
C VAL A 101 -4.26 4.23 15.07
N LEU A 102 -5.29 5.10 15.03
CA LEU A 102 -6.55 4.92 15.73
C LEU A 102 -7.66 4.47 14.77
N GLN A 103 -8.44 3.48 15.19
CA GLN A 103 -9.59 2.92 14.48
C GLN A 103 -10.65 3.99 14.12
N THR A 104 -10.72 5.10 14.86
CA THR A 104 -11.58 6.26 14.58
C THR A 104 -11.15 7.05 13.34
N CYS A 105 -9.86 7.15 13.05
CA CYS A 105 -9.35 7.82 11.86
C CYS A 105 -9.56 6.98 10.59
N THR A 106 -9.54 5.64 10.72
CA THR A 106 -9.90 4.71 9.65
C THR A 106 -11.37 4.86 9.24
N PHE A 107 -12.26 5.01 10.22
CA PHE A 107 -13.67 5.30 9.97
C PHE A 107 -13.87 6.63 9.24
N LEU A 108 -13.16 7.70 9.64
CA LEU A 108 -13.27 9.01 9.00
C LEU A 108 -12.83 9.01 7.52
N SER A 109 -11.80 8.24 7.18
CA SER A 109 -11.34 8.10 5.79
C SER A 109 -12.21 7.20 4.91
N ALA A 110 -13.15 6.44 5.49
CA ALA A 110 -14.02 5.52 4.76
C ALA A 110 -15.31 6.17 4.22
N PHE A 111 -15.58 7.43 4.60
CA PHE A 111 -16.77 8.20 4.20
C PHE A 111 -16.50 9.24 3.10
N VAL A 112 -15.28 9.25 2.53
CA VAL A 112 -14.92 10.03 1.32
C VAL A 112 -14.51 9.04 0.25
#